data_AF-A0A0P9ERW8-F1
#
_entry.id   AF-A0A0P9ERW8-F1
#
_cell.length_a   1.000
_cell.length_b   1.000
_cell.length_c   1.000
_cell.angle_alpha   90.00
_cell.angle_beta   90.00
_cell.angle_gamma   90.00
#
_symmetry.space_group_name_H-M   'P 1'
#
loop_
_entity.id
_entity.type
_entity.pdbx_description
1 polymer ?
#
loop_
_entity_poly.entity_id
_entity_poly.type
_entity_poly.pdbx_seq_one_letter_code
_entity_poly.pdbx_strand_id
1 'polypeptide(L)'
;MGLASKLAAAGVPAPGAAGGAAPSNYGAAPPQQQQHQQPQQQYGAPPGPPPAYGSSYSPAPTQDGKASYAPPPGPPPAQGQYAPPSGPPPPVGYGGQQSSQYGQSQYGQPQQQQQYNTYGAPPAPGRGPLPQTPAPAGGAGGAVTVESILALLRHCVTDQKIQAFYPDPRALEPIARRIVSSGALQQIASKWRLPMEIAVDLCKLSLFDVVLLIDDSGSMSFEEGGSRIDDAKLIVSRVAEAASAFDDDGIQVRFLNSRIEGNGLRSEADALGLVGQIRFSGMTPLGTSFDQKIIQPLILGPARANQLKKPVLVIAVTDGQPGGEPRDTLARVLINASRSLQQTRYGADALSVTLAQIGNDPHARQFLSELDVHPEVGDLIDTTSNYEQEEDDFMRTSGMQLTPELWLVKMMMGGIDSSYDAMDEA
;
A
#
# COMPACT_ATOMS: atom_id res chain seq x y z
N MET A 1 2.60 10.93 15.82
CA MET A 1 1.29 10.37 16.25
C MET A 1 0.81 9.47 15.12
N GLY A 2 0.38 8.25 15.43
CA GLY A 2 -0.20 7.35 14.43
C GLY A 2 -1.58 7.84 13.94
N LEU A 3 -2.04 7.32 12.80
CA LEU A 3 -3.31 7.56 12.13
C LEU A 3 -4.49 7.46 13.07
N ALA A 4 -4.59 6.40 13.88
CA ALA A 4 -5.65 6.25 14.86
C ALA A 4 -5.70 7.42 15.86
N SER A 5 -4.55 7.84 16.40
CA SER A 5 -4.47 9.00 17.28
C SER A 5 -4.81 10.31 16.56
N LYS A 6 -4.45 10.44 15.28
CA LYS A 6 -4.79 11.61 14.44
C LYS A 6 -6.29 11.68 14.14
N LEU A 7 -6.92 10.56 13.80
CA LEU A 7 -8.37 10.46 13.59
C LEU A 7 -9.14 10.81 14.87
N ALA A 8 -8.70 10.28 16.02
CA ALA A 8 -9.27 10.63 17.32
C ALA A 8 -9.10 12.12 17.65
N ALA A 9 -7.92 12.70 17.37
CA ALA A 9 -7.66 14.12 17.57
C ALA A 9 -8.50 15.02 16.64
N ALA A 10 -8.79 14.55 15.43
CA ALA A 10 -9.71 15.20 14.49
C ALA A 10 -11.19 15.08 14.88
N GLY A 11 -11.50 14.39 15.98
CA GLY A 11 -12.88 14.20 16.45
C GLY A 11 -13.69 13.22 15.59
N VAL A 12 -13.04 12.35 14.81
CA VAL A 12 -13.70 11.26 14.10
C VAL A 12 -14.14 10.24 15.15
N PRO A 13 -15.45 10.05 15.40
CA PRO A 13 -15.91 9.15 16.45
C PRO A 13 -15.68 7.69 16.02
N ALA A 14 -15.28 6.84 16.97
CA ALA A 14 -15.32 5.40 16.78
C ALA A 14 -16.77 4.98 16.46
N PRO A 15 -17.03 4.19 15.39
CA PRO A 15 -18.35 3.62 15.13
C PRO A 15 -18.90 2.91 16.38
N GLY A 16 -19.97 3.46 16.95
CA GLY A 16 -20.60 2.99 18.18
C GLY A 16 -20.52 3.94 19.39
N ALA A 17 -19.74 5.02 19.32
CA ALA A 17 -19.65 6.03 20.37
C ALA A 17 -20.76 7.11 20.32
N ALA A 18 -21.79 6.92 19.48
CA ALA A 18 -23.03 7.69 19.59
C ALA A 18 -23.86 7.12 20.76
N GLY A 19 -23.79 7.81 21.89
CA GLY A 19 -24.49 7.48 23.12
C GLY A 19 -25.98 7.19 22.94
N GLY A 20 -26.48 6.28 23.78
CA GLY A 20 -27.84 5.79 23.78
C GLY A 20 -28.90 6.90 23.71
N ALA A 21 -29.65 6.88 22.61
CA ALA A 21 -31.00 7.41 22.55
C ALA A 21 -31.91 6.28 22.04
N ALA A 22 -32.97 6.01 22.79
CA ALA A 22 -33.93 4.94 22.52
C ALA A 22 -34.56 5.05 21.11
N PRO A 23 -34.91 3.92 20.47
CA PRO A 23 -35.51 3.93 19.14
C PRO A 23 -36.90 4.57 19.19
N SER A 24 -37.04 5.73 18.56
CA SER A 24 -38.34 6.35 18.32
C SER A 24 -38.92 5.80 17.03
N ASN A 25 -39.98 5.02 17.22
CA ASN A 25 -40.79 4.37 16.21
C ASN A 25 -41.50 5.44 15.33
N TYR A 26 -41.13 5.54 14.06
CA TYR A 26 -41.91 6.25 13.04
C TYR A 26 -42.16 5.35 11.84
N GLY A 27 -43.36 4.76 11.83
CA GLY A 27 -43.97 4.26 10.59
C GLY A 27 -44.55 5.42 9.80
N ALA A 28 -44.44 5.34 8.47
CA ALA A 28 -45.48 5.69 7.50
C ALA A 28 -44.89 5.57 6.08
N ALA A 29 -45.51 4.71 5.27
CA ALA A 29 -45.26 4.61 3.84
C ALA A 29 -46.00 5.72 3.08
N PRO A 30 -45.43 6.29 1.99
CA PRO A 30 -46.19 7.12 1.06
C PRO A 30 -46.96 6.25 0.03
N PRO A 31 -48.07 6.75 -0.53
CA PRO A 31 -49.07 5.94 -1.22
C PRO A 31 -48.79 5.73 -2.72
N GLN A 32 -49.28 4.59 -3.21
CA GLN A 32 -49.40 4.20 -4.61
C GLN A 32 -50.40 5.09 -5.37
N GLN A 33 -50.07 5.48 -6.60
CA GLN A 33 -51.05 5.88 -7.62
C GLN A 33 -50.99 4.95 -8.82
N GLN A 34 -52.18 4.57 -9.29
CA GLN A 34 -52.47 3.56 -10.29
C GLN A 34 -52.41 4.10 -11.73
N GLN A 35 -51.84 3.24 -12.59
CA GLN A 35 -52.24 2.85 -13.95
C GLN A 35 -52.89 3.87 -14.89
N HIS A 36 -52.31 3.99 -16.09
CA HIS A 36 -53.06 3.99 -17.35
C HIS A 36 -52.37 3.06 -18.37
N GLN A 37 -53.18 2.30 -19.10
CA GLN A 37 -52.82 1.21 -20.02
C GLN A 37 -52.58 1.71 -21.46
N GLN A 38 -51.52 1.18 -22.09
CA GLN A 38 -51.36 0.60 -23.46
C GLN A 38 -52.11 1.19 -24.70
N PRO A 39 -51.53 1.12 -25.93
CA PRO A 39 -51.21 -0.16 -26.58
C PRO A 39 -49.93 -0.27 -27.46
N GLN A 40 -49.59 -1.54 -27.69
CA GLN A 40 -48.50 -2.10 -28.49
C GLN A 40 -48.48 -1.66 -29.96
N GLN A 41 -47.27 -1.49 -30.51
CA GLN A 41 -46.99 -1.77 -31.92
C GLN A 41 -45.69 -2.56 -32.08
N GLN A 42 -45.74 -3.50 -33.02
CA GLN A 42 -44.84 -4.62 -33.26
C GLN A 42 -44.28 -4.48 -34.68
N TYR A 43 -42.98 -4.19 -34.83
CA TYR A 43 -42.17 -4.29 -36.06
C TYR A 43 -40.70 -4.11 -35.61
N GLY A 44 -39.66 -4.79 -36.07
CA GLY A 44 -39.39 -5.84 -37.04
C GLY A 44 -37.88 -6.15 -36.91
N ALA A 45 -37.46 -7.37 -37.22
CA ALA A 45 -36.09 -7.85 -37.02
C ALA A 45 -35.05 -7.13 -37.91
N PRO A 46 -33.81 -6.92 -37.45
CA PRO A 46 -32.73 -6.40 -38.29
C PRO A 46 -32.17 -7.50 -39.23
N PRO A 47 -31.92 -7.20 -40.52
CA PRO A 47 -31.32 -8.14 -41.45
C PRO A 47 -29.83 -8.36 -41.20
N GLY A 48 -29.37 -9.60 -41.42
CA GLY A 48 -28.01 -10.07 -41.20
C GLY A 48 -26.95 -9.53 -42.18
N PRO A 49 -25.67 -9.84 -41.93
CA PRO A 49 -24.54 -9.30 -42.69
C PRO A 49 -24.39 -9.94 -44.08
N PRO A 50 -23.82 -9.21 -45.07
CA PRO A 50 -23.64 -9.71 -46.44
C PRO A 50 -22.49 -10.73 -46.56
N PRO A 51 -22.51 -11.59 -47.60
CA PRO A 51 -21.62 -12.75 -47.73
C PRO A 51 -20.22 -12.46 -48.29
N ALA A 52 -19.29 -13.33 -47.91
CA ALA A 52 -17.91 -13.41 -48.39
C ALA A 52 -17.82 -13.90 -49.85
N TYR A 53 -16.96 -13.25 -50.64
CA TYR A 53 -16.59 -13.69 -51.98
C TYR A 53 -15.30 -14.52 -51.95
N GLY A 54 -15.34 -15.68 -52.61
CA GLY A 54 -14.20 -16.56 -52.83
C GLY A 54 -13.58 -16.42 -54.24
N SER A 55 -12.27 -16.67 -54.28
CA SER A 55 -11.48 -17.41 -55.30
C SER A 55 -11.50 -17.02 -56.79
N SER A 56 -10.33 -16.73 -57.37
CA SER A 56 -9.64 -17.62 -58.35
C SER A 56 -8.37 -17.04 -59.05
N TYR A 57 -7.26 -17.77 -58.90
CA TYR A 57 -6.18 -18.18 -59.83
C TYR A 57 -5.60 -17.32 -61.01
N SER A 58 -4.28 -17.05 -60.89
CA SER A 58 -3.11 -17.36 -61.80
C SER A 58 -2.97 -16.72 -63.22
N PRO A 59 -1.78 -16.70 -63.89
CA PRO A 59 -0.50 -17.41 -63.62
C PRO A 59 0.83 -16.59 -63.70
N ALA A 60 1.93 -17.29 -63.37
CA ALA A 60 3.35 -16.89 -63.37
C ALA A 60 4.02 -16.81 -64.76
N PRO A 61 5.33 -16.48 -64.81
CA PRO A 61 6.32 -17.53 -65.11
C PRO A 61 7.62 -17.54 -64.26
N THR A 62 8.10 -18.78 -64.06
CA THR A 62 9.44 -19.38 -63.81
C THR A 62 10.69 -18.47 -63.78
N GLN A 63 11.72 -18.72 -62.95
CA GLN A 63 12.69 -19.83 -63.10
C GLN A 63 13.69 -19.96 -61.91
N ASP A 64 14.16 -21.19 -61.66
CA ASP A 64 15.37 -21.65 -60.92
C ASP A 64 15.49 -21.37 -59.40
N GLY A 65 15.79 -22.30 -58.49
CA GLY A 65 16.24 -23.69 -58.56
C GLY A 65 17.32 -23.94 -57.48
N LYS A 66 16.98 -24.62 -56.36
CA LYS A 66 17.80 -25.59 -55.57
C LYS A 66 17.19 -25.85 -54.19
N ALA A 67 16.78 -27.09 -53.99
CA ALA A 67 16.27 -27.64 -52.73
C ALA A 67 17.42 -28.13 -51.82
N SER A 68 17.22 -28.06 -50.50
CA SER A 68 17.92 -28.88 -49.52
C SER A 68 16.95 -29.27 -48.40
N TYR A 69 16.86 -30.57 -48.19
CA TYR A 69 15.92 -31.28 -47.34
C TYR A 69 16.21 -31.07 -45.84
N ALA A 70 15.16 -30.85 -45.06
CA ALA A 70 15.16 -30.96 -43.60
C ALA A 70 14.93 -32.44 -43.18
N PRO A 71 15.63 -32.97 -42.17
CA PRO A 71 15.39 -34.31 -41.66
C PRO A 71 14.16 -34.38 -40.73
N PRO A 72 13.44 -35.52 -40.69
CA PRO A 72 12.28 -35.72 -39.82
C PRO A 72 12.66 -35.95 -38.34
N PRO A 73 11.75 -35.65 -37.39
CA PRO A 73 11.99 -35.82 -35.96
C PRO A 73 12.07 -37.30 -35.55
N GLY A 74 13.00 -37.59 -34.64
CA GLY A 74 13.26 -38.94 -34.11
C GLY A 74 12.21 -39.45 -33.10
N PRO A 75 12.18 -40.76 -32.84
CA PRO A 75 11.19 -41.41 -31.99
C PRO A 75 11.40 -41.14 -30.48
N PRO A 76 10.34 -41.27 -29.65
CA PRO A 76 10.39 -40.97 -28.23
C PRO A 76 11.17 -42.03 -27.42
N PRO A 77 11.85 -41.65 -26.31
CA PRO A 77 12.50 -42.62 -25.44
C PRO A 77 11.49 -43.42 -24.60
N ALA A 78 11.87 -44.68 -24.37
CA ALA A 78 11.08 -45.75 -23.79
C ALA A 78 10.83 -45.62 -22.28
N GLN A 79 9.72 -46.26 -21.87
CA GLN A 79 9.28 -46.49 -20.49
C GLN A 79 10.33 -47.24 -19.66
N GLY A 80 10.77 -46.60 -18.57
CA GLY A 80 11.51 -47.22 -17.47
C GLY A 80 10.57 -47.54 -16.29
N GLN A 81 10.84 -48.66 -15.64
CA GLN A 81 9.94 -49.40 -14.74
C GLN A 81 9.67 -48.73 -13.39
N TYR A 82 8.45 -48.95 -12.89
CA TYR A 82 8.02 -48.76 -11.51
C TYR A 82 8.77 -49.71 -10.55
N ALA A 83 9.21 -49.18 -9.40
CA ALA A 83 9.54 -49.95 -8.20
C ALA A 83 8.84 -49.32 -6.97
N PRO A 84 8.11 -50.11 -6.14
CA PRO A 84 7.41 -49.62 -4.95
C PRO A 84 8.31 -49.55 -3.68
N PRO A 85 7.86 -48.90 -2.59
CA PRO A 85 8.72 -48.23 -1.62
C PRO A 85 9.25 -49.14 -0.49
N SER A 86 10.42 -48.79 0.04
CA SER A 86 10.99 -49.34 1.27
C SER A 86 10.40 -48.65 2.50
N GLY A 87 9.90 -49.46 3.44
CA GLY A 87 9.26 -49.03 4.70
C GLY A 87 10.22 -48.45 5.75
N PRO A 88 9.67 -48.02 6.91
CA PRO A 88 10.40 -47.26 7.92
C PRO A 88 11.29 -48.16 8.81
N PRO A 89 12.42 -47.65 9.35
CA PRO A 89 13.17 -48.35 10.39
C PRO A 89 12.54 -48.20 11.79
N PRO A 90 12.73 -49.18 12.69
CA PRO A 90 12.15 -49.25 14.03
C PRO A 90 12.92 -48.41 15.09
N PRO A 91 12.35 -48.21 16.30
CA PRO A 91 12.89 -47.31 17.32
C PRO A 91 13.90 -48.02 18.24
N VAL A 92 14.89 -47.27 18.74
CA VAL A 92 15.71 -47.69 19.88
C VAL A 92 15.84 -46.50 20.84
N GLY A 93 15.37 -46.72 22.06
CA GLY A 93 15.46 -45.78 23.17
C GLY A 93 16.53 -46.18 24.20
N TYR A 94 16.87 -45.20 25.04
CA TYR A 94 17.39 -45.28 26.41
C TYR A 94 16.87 -43.97 27.05
N GLY A 95 16.06 -43.91 28.12
CA GLY A 95 16.03 -44.72 29.34
C GLY A 95 17.21 -44.29 30.22
N GLY A 96 17.11 -43.47 31.26
CA GLY A 96 16.00 -43.17 32.17
C GLY A 96 16.52 -43.41 33.59
N GLN A 97 16.76 -42.34 34.36
CA GLN A 97 17.17 -42.39 35.76
C GLN A 97 15.96 -42.15 36.70
N GLN A 98 15.78 -43.09 37.62
CA GLN A 98 15.05 -43.04 38.92
C GLN A 98 15.77 -42.07 39.90
N SER A 99 15.28 -41.54 41.03
CA SER A 99 13.99 -41.49 41.78
C SER A 99 14.24 -40.77 43.13
N SER A 100 13.19 -40.15 43.72
CA SER A 100 12.95 -39.90 45.19
C SER A 100 13.78 -38.76 45.89
N GLN A 101 13.33 -37.94 46.85
CA GLN A 101 12.19 -37.92 47.80
C GLN A 101 12.13 -36.57 48.63
N TYR A 102 10.96 -36.28 49.24
CA TYR A 102 10.64 -35.36 50.39
C TYR A 102 10.70 -33.82 50.18
N GLY A 103 9.78 -32.97 50.69
CA GLY A 103 8.62 -33.13 51.57
C GLY A 103 7.80 -31.81 51.75
N GLN A 104 6.67 -31.94 52.46
CA GLN A 104 5.64 -30.95 52.83
C GLN A 104 6.12 -29.56 53.31
N SER A 105 5.30 -28.51 53.09
CA SER A 105 4.55 -27.81 54.16
C SER A 105 3.55 -26.76 53.64
N GLN A 106 2.42 -26.72 54.32
CA GLN A 106 1.17 -25.97 54.15
C GLN A 106 1.16 -24.77 55.11
N TYR A 107 0.61 -23.60 54.74
CA TYR A 107 0.00 -22.52 55.58
C TYR A 107 -0.34 -21.37 54.60
N GLY A 108 -1.43 -20.59 54.65
CA GLY A 108 -2.48 -20.32 55.62
C GLY A 108 -2.92 -18.86 55.38
N GLN A 109 -4.17 -18.63 54.98
CA GLN A 109 -4.82 -17.31 54.88
C GLN A 109 -4.87 -16.58 56.24
N PRO A 110 -4.99 -15.24 56.26
CA PRO A 110 -6.30 -14.70 56.65
C PRO A 110 -6.73 -13.36 56.00
N GLN A 111 -8.06 -13.20 55.91
CA GLN A 111 -8.83 -11.96 55.78
C GLN A 111 -8.57 -10.97 56.94
N GLN A 112 -8.76 -9.66 56.68
CA GLN A 112 -9.63 -8.84 57.54
C GLN A 112 -10.06 -7.50 56.92
N GLN A 113 -11.32 -7.18 57.23
CA GLN A 113 -12.09 -5.97 56.95
C GLN A 113 -11.60 -4.77 57.75
N GLN A 114 -11.86 -3.54 57.29
CA GLN A 114 -12.07 -2.41 58.20
C GLN A 114 -13.17 -1.45 57.71
N GLN A 115 -13.93 -0.97 58.69
CA GLN A 115 -15.07 -0.07 58.62
C GLN A 115 -14.85 1.07 59.64
N TYR A 116 -15.44 2.24 59.33
CA TYR A 116 -15.96 3.31 60.22
C TYR A 116 -15.15 4.62 60.51
N ASN A 117 -15.76 5.72 60.04
CA ASN A 117 -16.12 7.03 60.64
C ASN A 117 -15.11 8.01 61.29
N THR A 118 -15.07 9.20 60.66
CA THR A 118 -15.47 10.55 61.15
C THR A 118 -15.03 11.06 62.53
N TYR A 119 -14.31 12.20 62.57
CA TYR A 119 -14.75 13.50 63.17
C TYR A 119 -13.64 14.58 63.09
N GLY A 120 -14.01 15.84 62.80
CA GLY A 120 -13.32 17.04 63.31
C GLY A 120 -12.75 18.04 62.30
N ALA A 121 -13.43 19.19 62.12
CA ALA A 121 -12.88 20.43 61.55
C ALA A 121 -12.48 21.40 62.68
N PRO A 122 -11.53 22.35 62.45
CA PRO A 122 -11.85 23.80 62.52
C PRO A 122 -11.01 24.65 61.50
N PRO A 123 -10.96 26.00 61.50
CA PRO A 123 -11.42 26.84 60.39
C PRO A 123 -10.30 27.60 59.61
N ALA A 124 -10.73 28.27 58.53
CA ALA A 124 -9.95 28.98 57.49
C ALA A 124 -9.04 30.14 57.95
N PRO A 125 -8.12 30.61 57.07
CA PRO A 125 -8.41 31.90 56.41
C PRO A 125 -7.95 32.05 54.94
N GLY A 126 -8.80 32.74 54.16
CA GLY A 126 -8.42 33.73 53.12
C GLY A 126 -7.61 33.28 51.90
N ARG A 127 -8.28 32.97 50.78
CA ARG A 127 -7.66 33.03 49.44
C ARG A 127 -8.00 34.35 48.76
N GLY A 128 -6.97 35.16 48.51
CA GLY A 128 -7.02 36.24 47.52
C GLY A 128 -7.04 35.68 46.08
N PRO A 129 -7.37 36.50 45.07
CA PRO A 129 -7.41 36.05 43.69
C PRO A 129 -5.99 35.76 43.19
N LEU A 130 -5.76 34.55 42.70
CA LEU A 130 -4.54 34.21 41.96
C LEU A 130 -4.60 34.86 40.56
N PRO A 131 -3.47 35.34 40.01
CA PRO A 131 -3.42 35.84 38.65
C PRO A 131 -3.68 34.67 37.69
N GLN A 132 -4.69 34.79 36.84
CA GLN A 132 -4.89 33.89 35.70
C GLN A 132 -3.73 34.11 34.74
N THR A 133 -2.79 33.17 34.70
CA THR A 133 -1.97 32.97 33.51
C THR A 133 -2.92 32.58 32.36
N PRO A 134 -2.80 33.16 31.17
CA PRO A 134 -3.61 32.72 30.05
C PRO A 134 -3.23 31.28 29.74
N ALA A 135 -4.16 30.35 30.00
CA ALA A 135 -4.09 29.02 29.46
C ALA A 135 -3.98 29.15 27.93
N PRO A 136 -3.08 28.44 27.25
CA PRO A 136 -3.12 28.38 25.80
C PRO A 136 -4.48 27.79 25.44
N ALA A 137 -5.27 28.56 24.70
CA ALA A 137 -6.53 28.10 24.15
C ALA A 137 -6.24 26.90 23.24
N GLY A 138 -6.47 25.70 23.76
CA GLY A 138 -6.55 24.47 22.98
C GLY A 138 -7.82 24.49 22.16
N GLY A 139 -7.77 25.22 21.05
CA GLY A 139 -8.69 25.08 19.93
C GLY A 139 -8.08 24.10 18.93
N ALA A 140 -8.70 22.93 18.80
CA ALA A 140 -8.45 21.99 17.71
C ALA A 140 -8.77 22.67 16.36
N GLY A 141 -7.86 22.57 15.40
CA GLY A 141 -7.92 23.27 14.10
C GLY A 141 -6.91 24.42 13.95
N GLY A 142 -5.63 24.16 14.21
CA GLY A 142 -4.57 25.14 13.90
C GLY A 142 -4.48 25.37 12.39
N ALA A 143 -4.41 26.64 11.97
CA ALA A 143 -4.18 26.97 10.57
C ALA A 143 -2.89 26.31 10.07
N VAL A 144 -2.93 25.74 8.84
CA VAL A 144 -1.72 25.21 8.19
C VAL A 144 -0.79 26.40 7.91
N THR A 145 0.36 26.46 8.58
CA THR A 145 1.35 27.54 8.39
C THR A 145 2.64 27.01 7.78
N VAL A 146 3.47 27.91 7.27
CA VAL A 146 4.79 27.54 6.72
C VAL A 146 5.66 26.90 7.80
N GLU A 147 5.57 27.38 9.03
CA GLU A 147 6.33 26.89 10.18
C GLU A 147 5.94 25.45 10.55
N SER A 148 4.64 25.13 10.54
CA SER A 148 4.18 23.76 10.86
C SER A 148 4.58 22.76 9.77
N ILE A 149 4.43 23.13 8.49
CA ILE A 149 4.88 22.29 7.37
C ILE A 149 6.40 22.12 7.38
N LEU A 150 7.16 23.19 7.60
CA LEU A 150 8.61 23.12 7.70
C LEU A 150 9.08 22.18 8.83
N ALA A 151 8.39 22.19 9.97
CA ALA A 151 8.67 21.26 11.06
C ALA A 151 8.40 19.80 10.65
N LEU A 152 7.29 19.53 9.95
CA LEU A 152 6.96 18.19 9.43
C LEU A 152 8.00 17.69 8.43
N LEU A 153 8.44 18.54 7.49
CA LEU A 153 9.46 18.18 6.50
C LEU A 153 10.81 17.89 7.18
N ARG A 154 11.23 18.72 8.14
CA ARG A 154 12.46 18.50 8.93
C ARG A 154 12.42 17.20 9.71
N HIS A 155 11.27 16.88 10.31
CA HIS A 155 11.07 15.63 11.00
C HIS A 155 11.22 14.46 10.03
N CYS A 156 10.52 14.46 8.89
CA CYS A 156 10.62 13.41 7.88
C CYS A 156 12.05 13.22 7.38
N VAL A 157 12.79 14.30 7.12
CA VAL A 157 14.21 14.21 6.71
C VAL A 157 15.08 13.49 7.74
N THR A 158 14.78 13.66 9.03
CA THR A 158 15.53 13.03 10.13
C THR A 158 15.11 11.57 10.33
N ASP A 159 13.80 11.36 10.39
CA ASP A 159 13.12 10.08 10.57
C ASP A 159 13.56 9.07 9.51
N GLN A 160 13.52 9.49 8.25
CA GLN A 160 13.85 8.67 7.08
C GLN A 160 15.34 8.69 6.71
N LYS A 161 16.21 9.34 7.51
CA LYS A 161 17.66 9.39 7.30
C LYS A 161 18.11 9.89 5.90
N ILE A 162 17.32 10.78 5.29
CA ILE A 162 17.56 11.34 3.95
C ILE A 162 18.31 12.69 3.97
N GLN A 163 19.08 12.97 5.03
CA GLN A 163 19.80 14.25 5.17
C GLN A 163 20.82 14.49 4.05
N ALA A 164 21.30 13.43 3.39
CA ALA A 164 22.23 13.52 2.26
C ALA A 164 21.67 14.32 1.07
N PHE A 165 20.33 14.39 0.93
CA PHE A 165 19.60 15.14 -0.08
C PHE A 165 19.27 16.57 0.36
N TYR A 166 19.18 16.80 1.67
CA TYR A 166 18.80 18.09 2.27
C TYR A 166 19.87 18.59 3.29
N PRO A 167 21.13 18.79 2.86
CA PRO A 167 22.23 19.10 3.78
C PRO A 167 22.13 20.50 4.40
N ASP A 168 21.48 21.45 3.71
CA ASP A 168 21.12 22.74 4.29
C ASP A 168 19.63 22.69 4.70
N PRO A 169 19.31 22.76 6.00
CA PRO A 169 17.93 22.78 6.47
C PRO A 169 17.10 23.91 5.88
N ARG A 170 17.75 24.97 5.36
CA ARG A 170 17.12 26.11 4.69
C ARG A 170 16.52 25.77 3.31
N ALA A 171 16.89 24.62 2.75
CA ALA A 171 16.37 24.14 1.47
C ALA A 171 14.90 23.69 1.56
N LEU A 172 14.37 23.46 2.78
CA LEU A 172 13.00 23.02 3.00
C LEU A 172 12.01 24.19 3.04
N GLU A 173 12.46 25.41 3.33
CA GLU A 173 11.64 26.62 3.44
C GLU A 173 10.90 26.96 2.14
N PRO A 174 11.55 26.93 0.95
CA PRO A 174 10.84 27.11 -0.31
C PRO A 174 9.77 26.05 -0.54
N ILE A 175 10.04 24.79 -0.18
CA ILE A 175 9.09 23.67 -0.31
C ILE A 175 7.88 23.92 0.59
N ALA A 176 8.10 24.21 1.86
CA ALA A 176 7.02 24.51 2.81
C ALA A 176 6.17 25.71 2.37
N ARG A 177 6.81 26.79 1.88
CA ARG A 177 6.10 27.96 1.33
C ARG A 177 5.25 27.59 0.12
N ARG A 178 5.79 26.81 -0.83
CA ARG A 178 5.05 26.35 -2.00
C ARG A 178 3.79 25.60 -1.59
N ILE A 179 3.94 24.61 -0.70
CA ILE A 179 2.84 23.76 -0.22
C ILE A 179 1.72 24.58 0.43
N VAL A 180 2.07 25.55 1.29
CA VAL A 180 1.07 26.42 1.93
C VAL A 180 0.42 27.36 0.92
N SER A 181 1.21 27.95 0.02
CA SER A 181 0.71 28.94 -0.95
C SER A 181 -0.14 28.34 -2.07
N SER A 182 0.06 27.07 -2.42
CA SER A 182 -0.69 26.41 -3.50
C SER A 182 -2.12 26.06 -3.11
N GLY A 183 -2.41 25.97 -1.81
CA GLY A 183 -3.70 25.47 -1.31
C GLY A 183 -3.92 23.97 -1.55
N ALA A 184 -2.88 23.24 -1.96
CA ALA A 184 -2.95 21.81 -2.31
C ALA A 184 -3.47 20.96 -1.15
N LEU A 185 -3.05 21.25 0.08
CA LEU A 185 -3.49 20.54 1.28
C LEU A 185 -5.00 20.67 1.50
N GLN A 186 -5.55 21.88 1.36
CA GLN A 186 -6.99 22.13 1.50
C GLN A 186 -7.79 21.46 0.37
N GLN A 187 -7.26 21.48 -0.85
CA GLN A 187 -7.89 20.84 -2.00
C GLN A 187 -7.95 19.32 -1.83
N ILE A 188 -6.83 18.67 -1.48
CA ILE A 188 -6.79 17.23 -1.22
C ILE A 188 -7.64 16.86 -0.02
N ALA A 189 -7.53 17.59 1.10
CA ALA A 189 -8.35 17.33 2.29
C ALA A 189 -9.85 17.37 1.96
N SER A 190 -10.29 18.37 1.18
CA SER A 190 -11.68 18.48 0.77
C SER A 190 -12.10 17.40 -0.22
N LYS A 191 -11.30 17.15 -1.26
CA LYS A 191 -11.63 16.20 -2.34
C LYS A 191 -11.68 14.77 -1.81
N TRP A 192 -10.75 14.42 -0.93
CA TRP A 192 -10.60 13.08 -0.36
C TRP A 192 -11.31 12.95 1.00
N ARG A 193 -11.99 14.02 1.45
CA ARG A 193 -12.71 14.07 2.73
C ARG A 193 -11.84 13.67 3.93
N LEU A 194 -10.56 14.01 3.86
CA LEU A 194 -9.59 13.75 4.91
C LEU A 194 -9.64 14.85 5.97
N PRO A 195 -9.55 14.49 7.26
CA PRO A 195 -9.16 15.43 8.29
C PRO A 195 -7.85 16.13 7.94
N MET A 196 -7.73 17.41 8.28
CA MET A 196 -6.53 18.19 7.96
C MET A 196 -5.30 17.60 8.65
N GLU A 197 -5.46 17.05 9.85
CA GLU A 197 -4.43 16.37 10.65
C GLU A 197 -3.78 15.18 9.93
N ILE A 198 -4.44 14.62 8.92
CA ILE A 198 -3.96 13.52 8.09
C ILE A 198 -3.49 14.05 6.74
N ALA A 199 -4.26 14.94 6.12
CA ALA A 199 -3.91 15.53 4.84
C ALA A 199 -2.54 16.24 4.89
N VAL A 200 -2.18 16.88 6.00
CA VAL A 200 -0.87 17.52 6.18
C VAL A 200 0.31 16.56 6.07
N ASP A 201 0.15 15.26 6.37
CA ASP A 201 1.26 14.31 6.24
C ASP A 201 1.66 14.09 4.78
N LEU A 202 0.71 14.17 3.85
CA LEU A 202 0.97 14.00 2.42
C LEU A 202 1.97 15.02 1.87
N CYS A 203 2.18 16.14 2.57
CA CYS A 203 3.22 17.12 2.22
C CYS A 203 4.62 16.49 2.16
N LYS A 204 4.86 15.39 2.88
CA LYS A 204 6.14 14.65 2.90
C LYS A 204 6.49 14.06 1.53
N LEU A 205 5.50 13.76 0.68
CA LEU A 205 5.72 13.33 -0.71
C LEU A 205 6.58 14.33 -1.50
N SER A 206 6.54 15.62 -1.15
CA SER A 206 7.39 16.63 -1.80
C SER A 206 8.90 16.36 -1.69
N LEU A 207 9.30 15.53 -0.72
CA LEU A 207 10.70 15.18 -0.46
C LEU A 207 11.21 14.00 -1.29
N PHE A 208 10.33 13.28 -1.99
CA PHE A 208 10.65 12.03 -2.68
C PHE A 208 10.24 12.11 -4.15
N ASP A 209 11.00 11.45 -5.03
CA ASP A 209 10.52 11.10 -6.36
C ASP A 209 9.67 9.83 -6.23
N VAL A 210 8.43 9.85 -6.72
CA VAL A 210 7.49 8.72 -6.58
C VAL A 210 7.44 7.86 -7.85
N VAL A 211 7.68 6.57 -7.71
CA VAL A 211 7.65 5.58 -8.79
C VAL A 211 6.67 4.46 -8.45
N LEU A 212 5.74 4.17 -9.36
CA LEU A 212 4.85 3.02 -9.26
C LEU A 212 5.36 1.85 -10.11
N LEU A 213 5.32 0.64 -9.55
CA LEU A 213 5.40 -0.60 -10.30
C LEU A 213 4.05 -1.31 -10.24
N ILE A 214 3.33 -1.41 -11.35
CA ILE A 214 1.99 -1.97 -11.39
C ILE A 214 2.02 -3.37 -12.01
N ASP A 215 1.39 -4.33 -11.35
CA ASP A 215 1.14 -5.65 -11.91
C ASP A 215 0.19 -5.57 -13.11
N ASP A 216 0.67 -6.06 -14.26
CA ASP A 216 -0.08 -6.21 -15.49
C ASP A 216 -0.09 -7.67 -15.98
N SER A 217 0.00 -8.62 -15.06
CA SER A 217 -0.08 -10.05 -15.32
C SER A 217 -1.49 -10.48 -15.76
N GLY A 218 -1.64 -11.76 -16.13
CA GLY A 218 -2.94 -12.29 -16.53
C GLY A 218 -3.98 -12.35 -15.42
N SER A 219 -3.57 -12.63 -14.17
CA SER A 219 -4.47 -12.80 -13.01
C SER A 219 -5.33 -11.55 -12.77
N MET A 220 -4.73 -10.37 -12.95
CA MET A 220 -5.40 -9.07 -12.89
C MET A 220 -6.68 -8.98 -13.73
N SER A 221 -6.73 -9.68 -14.87
CA SER A 221 -7.85 -9.60 -15.83
C SER A 221 -8.89 -10.70 -15.68
N PHE A 222 -8.47 -11.91 -15.27
CA PHE A 222 -9.34 -13.08 -15.25
C PHE A 222 -9.90 -13.39 -13.86
N GLU A 223 -9.21 -12.97 -12.80
CA GLU A 223 -9.65 -13.14 -11.43
C GLU A 223 -10.50 -11.96 -10.97
N GLU A 224 -11.40 -12.20 -10.02
CA GLU A 224 -12.30 -11.20 -9.44
C GLU A 224 -13.12 -10.39 -10.48
N GLY A 225 -13.32 -10.95 -11.68
CA GLY A 225 -14.05 -10.26 -12.75
C GLY A 225 -13.34 -9.01 -13.29
N GLY A 226 -12.03 -8.86 -13.05
CA GLY A 226 -11.23 -7.74 -13.52
C GLY A 226 -11.26 -6.49 -12.62
N SER A 227 -11.89 -6.55 -11.44
CA SER A 227 -11.94 -5.44 -10.47
C SER A 227 -10.54 -4.95 -10.07
N ARG A 228 -9.55 -5.85 -10.01
CA ARG A 228 -8.15 -5.54 -9.71
C ARG A 228 -7.55 -4.49 -10.64
N ILE A 229 -7.99 -4.46 -11.90
CA ILE A 229 -7.57 -3.43 -12.87
C ILE A 229 -8.15 -2.06 -12.50
N ASP A 230 -9.37 -2.01 -11.98
CA ASP A 230 -9.99 -0.77 -11.54
C ASP A 230 -9.35 -0.26 -10.25
N ASP A 231 -8.94 -1.14 -9.34
CA ASP A 231 -8.13 -0.78 -8.17
C ASP A 231 -6.77 -0.22 -8.58
N ALA A 232 -6.07 -0.87 -9.53
CA ALA A 232 -4.82 -0.36 -10.07
C ALA A 232 -4.99 1.04 -10.71
N LYS A 233 -6.07 1.27 -11.48
CA LYS A 233 -6.38 2.61 -12.02
C LYS A 233 -6.62 3.63 -10.91
N LEU A 234 -7.35 3.25 -9.86
CA LEU A 234 -7.63 4.12 -8.72
C LEU A 234 -6.32 4.49 -8.02
N ILE A 235 -5.48 3.51 -7.70
CA ILE A 235 -4.17 3.72 -7.06
C ILE A 235 -3.30 4.67 -7.88
N VAL A 236 -3.08 4.36 -9.17
CA VAL A 236 -2.23 5.21 -10.03
C VAL A 236 -2.77 6.64 -10.10
N SER A 237 -4.09 6.79 -10.22
CA SER A 237 -4.74 8.11 -10.29
C SER A 237 -4.58 8.92 -9.01
N ARG A 238 -4.75 8.27 -7.85
CA ARG A 238 -4.70 8.93 -6.54
C ARG A 238 -3.28 9.26 -6.12
N VAL A 239 -2.33 8.36 -6.38
CA VAL A 239 -0.91 8.64 -6.16
C VAL A 239 -0.42 9.75 -7.09
N ALA A 240 -0.83 9.74 -8.38
CA ALA A 240 -0.48 10.81 -9.32
C ALA A 240 -1.02 12.17 -8.84
N GLU A 241 -2.28 12.22 -8.40
CA GLU A 241 -2.89 13.43 -7.84
C GLU A 241 -2.16 13.92 -6.58
N ALA A 242 -1.93 13.04 -5.60
CA ALA A 242 -1.31 13.43 -4.33
C ALA A 242 0.15 13.86 -4.51
N ALA A 243 0.97 13.04 -5.17
CA ALA A 243 2.38 13.34 -5.35
C ALA A 243 2.56 14.64 -6.16
N SER A 244 1.78 14.83 -7.23
CA SER A 244 1.90 16.01 -8.10
C SER A 244 1.28 17.28 -7.52
N ALA A 245 0.48 17.17 -6.45
CA ALA A 245 0.04 18.33 -5.69
C ALA A 245 1.17 18.94 -4.84
N PHE A 246 2.17 18.13 -4.50
CA PHE A 246 3.30 18.53 -3.65
C PHE A 246 4.64 18.54 -4.37
N ASP A 247 4.72 17.98 -5.58
CA ASP A 247 5.90 17.92 -6.43
C ASP A 247 5.67 18.47 -7.85
N ASP A 248 6.75 18.96 -8.46
CA ASP A 248 6.68 19.71 -9.72
C ASP A 248 6.98 18.88 -10.97
N ASP A 249 7.51 17.65 -10.85
CA ASP A 249 7.86 16.79 -11.99
C ASP A 249 6.80 15.71 -12.27
N GLY A 250 6.14 15.20 -11.23
CA GLY A 250 5.06 14.20 -11.30
C GLY A 250 5.60 12.76 -11.18
N ILE A 251 4.70 11.79 -11.15
CA ILE A 251 5.09 10.40 -10.87
C ILE A 251 5.63 9.67 -12.10
N GLN A 252 6.40 8.62 -11.86
CA GLN A 252 6.77 7.64 -12.88
C GLN A 252 6.00 6.35 -12.67
N VAL A 253 5.61 5.68 -13.74
CA VAL A 253 4.88 4.41 -13.69
C VAL A 253 5.56 3.39 -14.60
N ARG A 254 5.79 2.20 -14.07
CA ARG A 254 6.29 1.02 -14.77
C ARG A 254 5.30 -0.13 -14.55
N PHE A 255 5.35 -1.11 -15.44
CA PHE A 255 4.54 -2.32 -15.34
C PHE A 255 5.44 -3.54 -15.31
N LEU A 256 4.98 -4.68 -14.80
CA LEU A 256 5.80 -5.91 -14.75
C LEU A 256 6.16 -6.43 -16.16
N ASN A 257 5.18 -6.56 -17.04
CA ASN A 257 5.31 -7.19 -18.35
C ASN A 257 5.46 -6.15 -19.46
N SER A 258 4.65 -5.08 -19.45
CA SER A 258 4.62 -4.07 -20.51
C SER A 258 5.91 -3.26 -20.59
N ARG A 259 6.24 -2.83 -21.82
CA ARG A 259 7.30 -1.85 -22.11
C ARG A 259 6.79 -0.42 -22.16
N ILE A 260 5.46 -0.24 -22.15
CA ILE A 260 4.85 1.09 -22.02
C ILE A 260 5.20 1.60 -20.62
N GLU A 261 5.56 2.87 -20.52
CA GLU A 261 5.90 3.52 -19.27
C GLU A 261 5.28 4.91 -19.21
N GLY A 262 5.03 5.38 -17.99
CA GLY A 262 4.61 6.74 -17.71
C GLY A 262 5.74 7.52 -17.06
N ASN A 263 5.99 8.75 -17.52
CA ASN A 263 6.95 9.65 -16.89
C ASN A 263 6.32 11.03 -16.75
N GLY A 264 6.35 11.59 -15.54
CA GLY A 264 5.79 12.91 -15.23
C GLY A 264 4.26 12.95 -15.27
N LEU A 265 3.60 11.89 -14.80
CA LEU A 265 2.14 11.83 -14.71
C LEU A 265 1.67 12.72 -13.56
N ARG A 266 0.71 13.62 -13.83
CA ARG A 266 0.27 14.64 -12.86
C ARG A 266 -1.20 14.66 -12.53
N SER A 267 -1.97 13.88 -13.26
CA SER A 267 -3.42 13.87 -13.13
C SER A 267 -3.99 12.47 -13.26
N GLU A 268 -5.20 12.34 -12.73
CA GLU A 268 -6.05 11.17 -12.95
C GLU A 268 -6.27 10.88 -14.44
N ALA A 269 -6.38 11.91 -15.28
CA ALA A 269 -6.52 11.74 -16.73
C ALA A 269 -5.28 11.09 -17.36
N ASP A 270 -4.07 11.51 -16.96
CA ASP A 270 -2.82 10.91 -17.44
C ASP A 270 -2.72 9.44 -17.00
N ALA A 271 -3.07 9.17 -15.73
CA ALA A 271 -3.08 7.83 -15.15
C ALA A 271 -4.03 6.88 -15.90
N LEU A 272 -5.30 7.29 -16.08
CA LEU A 272 -6.29 6.50 -16.81
C LEU A 272 -5.89 6.30 -18.27
N GLY A 273 -5.33 7.34 -18.91
CA GLY A 273 -4.83 7.27 -20.27
C GLY A 273 -3.67 6.30 -20.43
N LEU A 274 -2.77 6.20 -19.45
CA LEU A 274 -1.65 5.26 -19.45
C LEU A 274 -2.15 3.83 -19.22
N VAL A 275 -2.89 3.59 -18.13
CA VAL A 275 -3.36 2.23 -17.76
C VAL A 275 -4.29 1.66 -18.82
N GLY A 276 -5.10 2.50 -19.48
CA GLY A 276 -5.97 2.08 -20.58
C GLY A 276 -5.24 1.55 -21.82
N GLN A 277 -3.93 1.78 -21.96
CA GLN A 277 -3.11 1.24 -23.06
C GLN A 277 -2.53 -0.15 -22.74
N ILE A 278 -2.60 -0.58 -21.49
CA ILE A 278 -1.92 -1.78 -21.01
C ILE A 278 -2.75 -3.02 -21.31
N ARG A 279 -2.06 -4.05 -21.79
CA ARG A 279 -2.61 -5.40 -21.96
C ARG A 279 -2.20 -6.25 -20.78
N PHE A 280 -3.15 -6.54 -19.90
CA PHE A 280 -2.95 -7.38 -18.73
C PHE A 280 -2.77 -8.83 -19.16
N SER A 281 -1.53 -9.31 -19.13
CA SER A 281 -1.13 -10.64 -19.59
C SER A 281 0.30 -10.97 -19.15
N GLY A 282 0.61 -12.26 -19.09
CA GLY A 282 1.93 -12.74 -18.70
C GLY A 282 1.97 -13.22 -17.26
N MET A 283 3.18 -13.51 -16.79
CA MET A 283 3.45 -13.94 -15.42
C MET A 283 3.66 -12.71 -14.51
N THR A 284 4.02 -12.94 -13.26
CA THR A 284 4.32 -11.90 -12.26
C THR A 284 5.83 -11.86 -11.95
N PRO A 285 6.70 -11.40 -12.88
CA PRO A 285 8.15 -11.33 -12.66
C PRO A 285 8.51 -10.09 -11.81
N LEU A 286 7.99 -10.03 -10.58
CA LEU A 286 8.04 -8.89 -9.67
C LEU A 286 9.47 -8.42 -9.41
N GLY A 287 10.34 -9.29 -8.92
CA GLY A 287 11.74 -8.97 -8.59
C GLY A 287 12.57 -8.59 -9.81
N THR A 288 12.44 -9.34 -10.91
CA THR A 288 13.14 -9.08 -12.16
C THR A 288 12.75 -7.73 -12.76
N SER A 289 11.45 -7.41 -12.77
CA SER A 289 10.95 -6.14 -13.32
C SER A 289 11.29 -4.97 -12.43
N PHE A 290 11.19 -5.14 -11.11
CA PHE A 290 11.62 -4.15 -10.12
C PHE A 290 13.09 -3.79 -10.33
N ASP A 291 13.98 -4.77 -10.53
CA ASP A 291 15.39 -4.50 -10.81
C ASP A 291 15.60 -3.77 -12.14
N GLN A 292 15.08 -4.34 -13.23
CA GLN A 292 15.39 -3.88 -14.60
C GLN A 292 14.73 -2.56 -14.97
N LYS A 293 13.54 -2.28 -14.42
CA LYS A 293 12.74 -1.10 -14.81
C LYS A 293 12.81 0.04 -13.80
N ILE A 294 13.22 -0.24 -12.55
CA ILE A 294 13.28 0.78 -11.49
C ILE A 294 14.69 0.86 -10.90
N ILE A 295 15.17 -0.20 -10.25
CA ILE A 295 16.39 -0.12 -9.43
C ILE A 295 17.61 0.25 -10.27
N GLN A 296 17.86 -0.43 -11.39
CA GLN A 296 19.03 -0.12 -12.22
C GLN A 296 18.91 1.25 -12.91
N PRO A 297 17.84 1.56 -13.68
CA PRO A 297 17.79 2.79 -14.47
C PRO A 297 17.48 4.06 -13.67
N LEU A 298 16.63 3.98 -12.65
CA LEU A 298 16.13 5.17 -11.95
C LEU A 298 16.89 5.45 -10.64
N ILE A 299 17.54 4.44 -10.06
CA ILE A 299 18.11 4.54 -8.71
C ILE A 299 19.62 4.33 -8.73
N LEU A 300 20.10 3.09 -8.95
CA LEU A 300 21.52 2.75 -8.83
C LEU A 300 22.38 3.40 -9.92
N GLY A 301 21.88 3.48 -11.16
CA GLY A 301 22.56 4.20 -12.24
C GLY A 301 22.79 5.66 -11.88
N PRO A 302 21.74 6.45 -11.62
CA PRO A 302 21.86 7.84 -11.17
C PRO A 302 22.65 8.00 -9.86
N ALA A 303 22.51 7.11 -8.88
CA ALA A 303 23.24 7.18 -7.62
C ALA A 303 24.76 7.07 -7.84
N ARG A 304 25.21 6.09 -8.64
CA ARG A 304 26.62 5.93 -9.00
C ARG A 304 27.18 7.13 -9.76
N ALA A 305 26.33 7.80 -10.53
CA ALA A 305 26.68 9.02 -11.26
C ALA A 305 26.58 10.32 -10.43
N ASN A 306 26.18 10.25 -9.15
CA ASN A 306 25.85 11.39 -8.30
C ASN A 306 24.77 12.32 -8.90
N GLN A 307 23.74 11.72 -9.50
CA GLN A 307 22.67 12.41 -10.21
C GLN A 307 21.31 12.35 -9.50
N LEU A 308 21.13 11.53 -8.46
CA LEU A 308 19.89 11.55 -7.67
C LEU A 308 19.70 12.91 -7.00
N LYS A 309 18.51 13.49 -7.18
CA LYS A 309 18.12 14.81 -6.66
C LYS A 309 17.25 14.69 -5.42
N LYS A 310 16.44 13.65 -5.34
CA LYS A 310 15.65 13.27 -4.18
C LYS A 310 15.83 11.78 -3.87
N PRO A 311 15.53 11.33 -2.64
CA PRO A 311 15.26 9.92 -2.40
C PRO A 311 14.08 9.44 -3.24
N VAL A 312 14.02 8.14 -3.52
CA VAL A 312 12.96 7.55 -4.36
C VAL A 312 12.04 6.71 -3.48
N LEU A 313 10.74 7.00 -3.54
CA LEU A 313 9.69 6.13 -3.00
C LEU A 313 9.15 5.26 -4.13
N VAL A 314 9.32 3.95 -4.02
CA VAL A 314 8.74 2.97 -4.94
C VAL A 314 7.52 2.33 -4.27
N ILE A 315 6.35 2.44 -4.91
CA ILE A 315 5.15 1.70 -4.49
C ILE A 315 4.90 0.61 -5.54
N ALA A 316 5.16 -0.65 -5.18
CA ALA A 316 4.92 -1.79 -6.04
C ALA A 316 3.57 -2.43 -5.70
N VAL A 317 2.66 -2.43 -6.66
CA VAL A 317 1.28 -2.91 -6.52
C VAL A 317 1.17 -4.27 -7.22
N THR A 318 0.77 -5.31 -6.50
CA THR A 318 0.71 -6.69 -7.01
C THR A 318 -0.54 -7.42 -6.55
N ASP A 319 -1.11 -8.28 -7.40
CA ASP A 319 -2.23 -9.17 -7.04
C ASP A 319 -1.80 -10.61 -6.74
N GLY A 320 -0.54 -10.93 -7.00
CA GLY A 320 0.01 -12.28 -6.91
C GLY A 320 1.40 -12.34 -6.27
N GLN A 321 1.80 -13.56 -5.91
CA GLN A 321 3.19 -13.88 -5.60
C GLN A 321 4.04 -13.93 -6.89
N PRO A 322 5.39 -13.87 -6.80
CA PRO A 322 6.26 -13.98 -7.96
C PRO A 322 5.99 -15.24 -8.80
N GLY A 323 5.92 -15.04 -10.12
CA GLY A 323 5.69 -16.09 -11.11
C GLY A 323 6.63 -15.92 -12.32
N GLY A 324 7.19 -17.03 -12.81
CA GLY A 324 8.15 -17.00 -13.92
C GLY A 324 9.57 -16.59 -13.51
N GLU A 325 9.84 -16.47 -12.20
CA GLU A 325 11.16 -16.22 -11.63
C GLU A 325 11.32 -16.95 -10.27
N PRO A 326 12.54 -17.08 -9.72
CA PRO A 326 12.72 -17.55 -8.35
C PRO A 326 12.04 -16.63 -7.33
N ARG A 327 11.32 -17.21 -6.35
CA ARG A 327 10.57 -16.48 -5.32
C ARG A 327 11.44 -15.48 -4.53
N ASP A 328 12.72 -15.80 -4.32
CA ASP A 328 13.68 -14.97 -3.57
C ASP A 328 14.26 -13.79 -4.39
N THR A 329 13.87 -13.64 -5.67
CA THR A 329 14.47 -12.62 -6.55
C THR A 329 14.26 -11.21 -6.05
N LEU A 330 13.05 -10.84 -5.61
CA LEU A 330 12.78 -9.50 -5.07
C LEU A 330 13.62 -9.22 -3.83
N ALA A 331 13.68 -10.15 -2.87
CA ALA A 331 14.50 -10.02 -1.66
C ALA A 331 15.98 -9.78 -2.00
N ARG A 332 16.54 -10.56 -2.92
CA ARG A 332 17.93 -10.37 -3.37
C ARG A 332 18.15 -9.00 -4.01
N VAL A 333 17.20 -8.53 -4.82
CA VAL A 333 17.28 -7.21 -5.46
C VAL A 333 17.28 -6.10 -4.41
N LEU A 334 16.38 -6.15 -3.43
CA LEU A 334 16.31 -5.18 -2.32
C LEU A 334 17.60 -5.14 -1.50
N ILE A 335 18.10 -6.31 -1.08
CA ILE A 335 19.36 -6.43 -0.33
C ILE A 335 20.53 -5.85 -1.14
N ASN A 336 20.61 -6.18 -2.43
CA ASN A 336 21.67 -5.68 -3.30
C ASN A 336 21.58 -4.17 -3.55
N ALA A 337 20.36 -3.64 -3.71
CA ALA A 337 20.11 -2.21 -3.88
C ALA A 337 20.53 -1.44 -2.62
N SER A 338 20.08 -1.86 -1.45
CA SER A 338 20.45 -1.27 -0.15
C SER A 338 21.97 -1.26 0.05
N ARG A 339 22.63 -2.43 -0.13
CA ARG A 339 24.11 -2.53 -0.01
C ARG A 339 24.83 -1.64 -1.02
N SER A 340 24.31 -1.51 -2.24
CA SER A 340 24.91 -0.66 -3.28
C SER A 340 24.76 0.82 -2.96
N LEU A 341 23.57 1.25 -2.52
CA LEU A 341 23.27 2.62 -2.14
C LEU A 341 24.06 3.07 -0.93
N GLN A 342 24.29 2.17 0.03
CA GLN A 342 25.15 2.40 1.19
C GLN A 342 26.60 2.77 0.83
N GLN A 343 27.09 2.35 -0.35
CA GLN A 343 28.42 2.72 -0.86
C GLN A 343 28.45 4.07 -1.59
N THR A 344 27.29 4.69 -1.79
CA THR A 344 27.18 6.01 -2.41
C THR A 344 27.08 7.08 -1.34
N ARG A 345 27.14 8.36 -1.75
CA ARG A 345 26.95 9.47 -0.81
C ARG A 345 25.52 9.61 -0.28
N TYR A 346 24.57 8.88 -0.85
CA TYR A 346 23.14 9.01 -0.55
C TYR A 346 22.71 8.11 0.61
N GLY A 347 23.42 7.02 0.88
CA GLY A 347 23.05 6.02 1.91
C GLY A 347 21.96 5.06 1.44
N ALA A 348 21.73 3.98 2.21
CA ALA A 348 20.71 2.98 1.91
C ALA A 348 19.30 3.57 1.84
N ASP A 349 18.99 4.55 2.71
CA ASP A 349 17.68 5.22 2.80
C ASP A 349 17.38 6.18 1.62
N ALA A 350 18.22 6.17 0.58
CA ALA A 350 17.90 6.79 -0.71
C ALA A 350 16.75 6.09 -1.46
N LEU A 351 16.36 4.90 -1.01
CA LEU A 351 15.27 4.08 -1.53
C LEU A 351 14.33 3.70 -0.39
N SER A 352 13.06 4.11 -0.51
CA SER A 352 11.93 3.66 0.30
C SER A 352 11.02 2.79 -0.57
N VAL A 353 10.53 1.67 -0.04
CA VAL A 353 9.71 0.73 -0.80
C VAL A 353 8.45 0.37 -0.03
N THR A 354 7.28 0.58 -0.65
CA THR A 354 6.01 0.01 -0.17
C THR A 354 5.56 -1.07 -1.14
N LEU A 355 5.23 -2.26 -0.63
CA LEU A 355 4.61 -3.35 -1.38
C LEU A 355 3.12 -3.40 -1.04
N ALA A 356 2.27 -3.03 -2.00
CA ALA A 356 0.83 -2.98 -1.83
C ALA A 356 0.15 -4.17 -2.52
N GLN A 357 -0.69 -4.89 -1.78
CA GLN A 357 -1.55 -5.92 -2.35
C GLN A 357 -2.82 -5.32 -2.92
N ILE A 358 -3.24 -5.80 -4.08
CA ILE A 358 -4.61 -5.65 -4.60
C ILE A 358 -5.23 -7.03 -4.81
N GLY A 359 -6.56 -7.09 -4.75
CA GLY A 359 -7.28 -8.37 -4.76
C GLY A 359 -7.02 -9.22 -3.50
N ASN A 360 -7.62 -10.40 -3.47
CA ASN A 360 -7.70 -11.25 -2.28
C ASN A 360 -6.89 -12.55 -2.35
N ASP A 361 -5.89 -12.64 -3.25
CA ASP A 361 -5.06 -13.86 -3.37
C ASP A 361 -4.31 -14.14 -2.05
N PRO A 362 -4.58 -15.28 -1.38
CA PRO A 362 -3.89 -15.65 -0.15
C PRO A 362 -2.39 -15.92 -0.37
N HIS A 363 -1.96 -16.30 -1.58
CA HIS A 363 -0.54 -16.52 -1.88
C HIS A 363 0.23 -15.20 -2.00
N ALA A 364 -0.38 -14.17 -2.58
CA ALA A 364 0.18 -12.82 -2.59
C ALA A 364 0.36 -12.31 -1.15
N ARG A 365 -0.68 -12.46 -0.32
CA ARG A 365 -0.64 -12.10 1.10
C ARG A 365 0.49 -12.82 1.82
N GLN A 366 0.56 -14.15 1.72
CA GLN A 366 1.60 -14.93 2.38
C GLN A 366 3.00 -14.48 1.93
N PHE A 367 3.20 -14.22 0.64
CA PHE A 367 4.47 -13.74 0.11
C PHE A 367 4.88 -12.38 0.69
N LEU A 368 3.96 -11.42 0.79
CA LEU A 368 4.25 -10.10 1.36
C LEU A 368 4.53 -10.20 2.86
N SER A 369 3.73 -10.96 3.62
CA SER A 369 3.98 -11.18 5.06
C SER A 369 5.32 -11.87 5.33
N GLU A 370 5.77 -12.77 4.45
CA GLU A 370 7.10 -13.39 4.55
C GLU A 370 8.24 -12.38 4.34
N LEU A 371 8.05 -11.39 3.46
CA LEU A 371 9.03 -10.33 3.22
C LEU A 371 9.07 -9.30 4.37
N ASP A 372 7.90 -8.96 4.90
CA ASP A 372 7.71 -8.02 6.00
C ASP A 372 8.48 -8.44 7.25
N VAL A 373 8.45 -9.73 7.59
CA VAL A 373 9.20 -10.28 8.75
C VAL A 373 10.60 -10.81 8.38
N HIS A 374 11.06 -10.59 7.14
CA HIS A 374 12.33 -11.13 6.68
C HIS A 374 13.51 -10.38 7.35
N PRO A 375 14.49 -11.08 7.95
CA PRO A 375 15.51 -10.44 8.80
C PRO A 375 16.46 -9.47 8.10
N GLU A 376 16.58 -9.54 6.77
CA GLU A 376 17.38 -8.58 5.98
C GLU A 376 16.53 -7.63 5.11
N VAL A 377 15.21 -7.84 5.02
CA VAL A 377 14.34 -7.12 4.07
C VAL A 377 13.21 -6.38 4.77
N GLY A 378 12.70 -6.86 5.90
CA GLY A 378 11.62 -6.21 6.66
C GLY A 378 11.90 -4.73 6.90
N ASP A 379 13.03 -4.41 7.53
CA ASP A 379 13.45 -3.02 7.76
C ASP A 379 13.70 -2.17 6.48
N LEU A 380 13.65 -2.77 5.28
CA LEU A 380 13.85 -2.08 4.00
C LEU A 380 12.53 -1.78 3.25
N ILE A 381 11.43 -2.39 3.68
CA ILE A 381 10.14 -2.28 3.00
C ILE A 381 9.03 -1.99 4.01
N ASP A 382 7.93 -1.48 3.49
CA ASP A 382 6.64 -1.45 4.16
C ASP A 382 5.66 -2.30 3.34
N THR A 383 4.73 -3.00 3.99
CA THR A 383 3.71 -3.80 3.30
C THR A 383 2.32 -3.29 3.62
N THR A 384 1.45 -3.22 2.61
CA THR A 384 0.05 -2.83 2.78
C THR A 384 -0.85 -3.90 2.18
N SER A 385 -1.76 -4.46 2.98
CA SER A 385 -2.76 -5.40 2.49
C SER A 385 -3.77 -4.71 1.57
N ASN A 386 -4.58 -5.50 0.84
CA ASN A 386 -5.74 -4.96 0.14
C ASN A 386 -6.69 -4.25 1.12
N TYR A 387 -7.51 -3.36 0.58
CA TYR A 387 -8.38 -2.47 1.35
C TYR A 387 -9.28 -3.21 2.36
N GLU A 388 -9.98 -4.26 1.96
CA GLU A 388 -10.88 -5.00 2.87
C GLU A 388 -10.10 -5.64 4.02
N GLN A 389 -8.91 -6.16 3.67
CA GLN A 389 -7.87 -6.69 4.55
C GLN A 389 -7.60 -5.73 5.72
N GLU A 390 -7.19 -4.55 5.28
CA GLU A 390 -6.69 -3.46 6.09
C GLU A 390 -7.80 -2.77 6.89
N GLU A 391 -9.01 -2.64 6.33
CA GLU A 391 -10.16 -2.09 7.03
C GLU A 391 -10.55 -2.97 8.23
N ASP A 392 -10.59 -4.29 8.06
CA ASP A 392 -10.91 -5.22 9.13
C ASP A 392 -9.87 -5.17 10.27
N ASP A 393 -8.58 -5.18 9.93
CA ASP A 393 -7.51 -5.11 10.93
C ASP A 393 -7.45 -3.74 11.63
N PHE A 394 -7.62 -2.65 10.88
CA PHE A 394 -7.68 -1.30 11.44
C PHE A 394 -8.88 -1.12 12.36
N MET A 395 -10.05 -1.65 11.99
CA MET A 395 -11.24 -1.64 12.84
C MET A 395 -11.04 -2.47 14.10
N ARG A 396 -10.42 -3.65 14.00
CA ARG A 396 -10.15 -4.53 15.13
C ARG A 396 -9.20 -3.90 16.15
N THR A 397 -8.16 -3.22 15.68
CA THR A 397 -7.09 -2.67 16.52
C THR A 397 -7.40 -1.27 17.04
N SER A 398 -8.01 -0.42 16.22
CA SER A 398 -8.25 1.00 16.55
C SER A 398 -9.71 1.32 16.91
N GLY A 399 -10.65 0.45 16.54
CA GLY A 399 -12.09 0.70 16.67
C GLY A 399 -12.61 1.78 15.71
N MET A 400 -11.83 2.19 14.71
CA MET A 400 -12.21 3.16 13.69
C MET A 400 -12.31 2.52 12.32
N GLN A 401 -13.18 3.07 11.48
CA GLN A 401 -13.29 2.64 10.09
C GLN A 401 -12.14 3.21 9.26
N LEU A 402 -11.49 2.36 8.46
CA LEU A 402 -10.56 2.80 7.42
C LEU A 402 -11.35 3.10 6.16
N THR A 403 -11.24 4.30 5.62
CA THR A 403 -11.84 4.62 4.31
C THR A 403 -10.85 4.30 3.19
N PRO A 404 -11.30 4.14 1.93
CA PRO A 404 -10.39 3.94 0.80
C PRO A 404 -9.33 5.05 0.67
N GLU A 405 -9.70 6.29 0.95
CA GLU A 405 -8.75 7.41 0.95
C GLU A 405 -7.72 7.32 2.08
N LEU A 406 -8.10 6.84 3.27
CA LEU A 406 -7.16 6.63 4.38
C LEU A 406 -6.23 5.45 4.09
N TRP A 407 -6.73 4.39 3.45
CA TRP A 407 -5.93 3.27 2.97
C TRP A 407 -4.87 3.72 1.96
N LEU A 408 -5.25 4.58 1.01
CA LEU A 408 -4.31 5.19 0.06
C LEU A 408 -3.27 6.08 0.76
N VAL A 409 -3.66 6.83 1.79
CA VAL A 409 -2.70 7.60 2.61
C VAL A 409 -1.72 6.65 3.30
N LYS A 410 -2.20 5.57 3.91
CA LYS A 410 -1.33 4.57 4.55
C LYS A 410 -0.32 3.99 3.56
N MET A 411 -0.78 3.51 2.40
CA MET A 411 0.08 2.99 1.34
C MET A 411 1.13 4.00 0.83
N MET A 412 0.80 5.30 0.76
CA MET A 412 1.78 6.30 0.34
C MET A 412 2.77 6.69 1.44
N MET A 413 2.36 6.60 2.71
CA MET A 413 3.13 7.09 3.86
C MET A 413 3.94 6.00 4.55
N GLY A 414 3.54 4.73 4.49
CA GLY A 414 4.17 3.63 5.23
C GLY A 414 5.68 3.59 5.04
N GLY A 415 6.15 3.56 3.78
CA GLY A 415 7.58 3.56 3.47
C GLY A 415 8.34 4.87 3.73
N ILE A 416 7.69 5.97 4.14
CA ILE A 416 8.33 7.30 4.32
C ILE A 416 7.95 8.05 5.61
N ASP A 417 7.20 7.41 6.51
CA ASP A 417 6.82 7.94 7.81
C ASP A 417 6.67 6.78 8.79
N SER A 418 7.63 6.63 9.71
CA SER A 418 7.66 5.53 10.66
C SER A 418 6.44 5.47 11.58
N SER A 419 5.64 6.54 11.67
CA SER A 419 4.38 6.50 12.40
C SER A 419 3.26 5.78 11.66
N TYR A 420 3.35 5.60 10.34
CA TYR A 420 2.47 4.81 9.45
C TYR A 420 2.88 3.34 9.40
N ASP A 421 4.17 3.09 9.24
CA ASP A 421 4.80 1.75 9.26
C ASP A 421 4.45 0.95 10.54
N ALA A 422 4.63 1.57 11.71
CA ALA A 422 4.37 0.95 13.01
C ALA A 422 2.88 0.60 13.29
N MET A 423 1.95 0.84 12.36
CA MET A 423 0.54 0.44 12.51
C MET A 423 0.31 -1.05 12.25
N ASP A 424 1.14 -1.67 11.41
CA ASP A 424 1.01 -3.08 11.07
C ASP A 424 1.60 -4.00 12.15
N GLU A 425 2.43 -3.44 13.04
CA GLU A 425 3.18 -4.20 14.04
C GLU A 425 2.50 -4.36 15.41
N ALA A 426 1.22 -3.97 15.56
CA ALA A 426 0.53 -3.82 16.86
C ALA A 426 -0.41 -4.97 17.29
#